data_AF-A0A9Q3JFP1-F1
#
_entry.id   AF-A0A9Q3JFP1-F1
#
_cell.length_a   1.000
_cell.length_b   1.000
_cell.length_c   1.000
_cell.angle_alpha   90.00
_cell.angle_beta   90.00
_cell.angle_gamma   90.00
#
_symmetry.space_group_name_H-M   'P 1'
#
loop_
_entity.id
_entity.type
_entity.pdbx_description
1 polymer ?
#
loop_
_entity_poly.entity_id
_entity_poly.type
_entity_poly.pdbx_seq_one_letter_code
_entity_poly.pdbx_strand_id
1 'polypeptide(L)'
;MEPDFKEGGQDLVSTLNFNNLKGPKKMRDSFLGPFTIIKLIGKNAGEVILTEEFSRKHPVFPVSLVKHYFQKGEAKLPSRNKT
;
A
#
# COMPACT_ATOMS: atom_id res chain seq x y z
N MET A 1 -13.13 11.21 2.10
CA MET A 1 -11.85 11.83 2.48
C MET A 1 -10.84 11.43 1.42
N GLU A 2 -10.14 12.40 0.83
CA GLU A 2 -8.96 12.09 0.01
C GLU A 2 -7.86 11.58 0.95
N PRO A 3 -7.10 10.53 0.58
CA PRO A 3 -6.01 10.05 1.42
C PRO A 3 -4.84 11.05 1.43
N ASP A 4 -4.40 11.45 2.62
CA ASP A 4 -3.29 12.39 2.84
C ASP A 4 -1.95 11.62 2.92
N PHE A 5 -1.52 11.12 1.76
CA PHE A 5 -0.20 10.49 1.63
C PHE A 5 0.92 11.53 1.72
N LYS A 6 2.07 11.11 2.26
CA LYS A 6 3.24 11.99 2.45
C LYS A 6 4.49 11.31 1.94
N GLU A 7 5.39 12.11 1.36
CA GLU A 7 6.74 11.64 1.01
C GLU A 7 7.48 11.20 2.29
N GLY A 8 8.20 10.09 2.20
CA GLY A 8 8.79 9.39 3.34
C GLY A 8 7.82 8.50 4.13
N GLY A 9 6.51 8.56 3.84
CA GLY A 9 5.49 7.72 4.46
C GLY A 9 5.67 6.23 4.14
N GLN A 10 5.29 5.38 5.09
CA GLN A 10 5.19 3.94 4.87
C GLN A 10 3.76 3.59 4.48
N ASP A 11 3.61 2.98 3.30
CA ASP A 11 2.31 2.65 2.73
C ASP A 11 2.32 1.28 2.08
N LEU A 12 1.15 0.68 1.99
CA LEU A 12 0.91 -0.59 1.34
C LEU A 12 0.41 -0.37 -0.09
N VAL A 13 0.87 -1.19 -1.03
CA VAL A 13 0.50 -1.12 -2.45
C VAL A 13 -0.33 -2.34 -2.83
N SER A 14 -1.41 -2.12 -3.58
CA SER A 14 -2.32 -3.18 -4.01
C SER A 14 -1.67 -4.14 -5.01
N THR A 15 -1.92 -5.43 -4.82
CA THR A 15 -1.43 -6.51 -5.68
C THR A 15 -2.24 -6.72 -6.96
N LEU A 16 -3.31 -5.94 -7.18
CA LEU A 16 -4.23 -6.12 -8.32
C LEU A 16 -3.52 -6.16 -9.68
N ASN A 17 -2.45 -5.37 -9.86
CA ASN A 17 -1.69 -5.27 -11.11
C ASN A 17 -0.40 -6.12 -11.12
N PHE A 18 -0.20 -6.96 -10.10
CA PHE A 18 1.00 -7.76 -9.96
C PHE A 18 0.81 -9.14 -10.62
N ASN A 19 1.03 -9.18 -11.93
CA ASN A 19 0.92 -10.42 -12.72
C ASN A 19 1.96 -11.51 -12.38
N ASN A 20 3.01 -11.17 -11.63
CA ASN A 20 4.16 -12.05 -11.39
C ASN A 20 4.21 -12.62 -9.96
N LEU A 21 3.17 -12.39 -9.16
CA LEU A 21 3.10 -13.04 -7.84
C LEU A 21 2.93 -14.55 -8.07
N LYS A 22 3.56 -15.36 -7.21
CA LYS A 22 3.42 -16.83 -7.23
C LYS A 22 2.23 -17.26 -6.36
N GLY A 23 1.66 -18.45 -6.62
CA GLY A 23 0.61 -19.07 -5.79
C GLY A 23 -0.85 -18.79 -6.22
N PRO A 24 -1.86 -19.27 -5.49
CA PRO A 24 -3.28 -19.08 -5.86
C PRO A 24 -3.77 -17.65 -5.57
N LYS A 25 -4.46 -17.00 -6.53
CA LYS A 25 -4.99 -15.62 -6.38
C LYS A 25 -5.79 -15.40 -5.09
N LYS A 26 -6.54 -16.42 -4.64
CA LYS A 26 -7.39 -16.35 -3.43
C LYS A 26 -6.61 -16.36 -2.11
N MET A 27 -5.36 -16.85 -2.11
CA MET A 27 -4.52 -16.95 -0.91
C MET A 27 -3.48 -15.83 -0.82
N ARG A 28 -3.36 -14.99 -1.85
CA ARG A 28 -2.40 -13.90 -1.88
C ARG A 28 -2.94 -12.71 -1.10
N ASP A 29 -2.04 -12.00 -0.44
CA ASP A 29 -2.37 -10.72 0.16
C ASP A 29 -2.81 -9.73 -0.92
N SER A 30 -3.89 -8.98 -0.61
CA SER A 30 -4.41 -7.94 -1.51
C SER A 30 -3.52 -6.69 -1.56
N PHE A 31 -2.60 -6.57 -0.59
CA PHE A 31 -1.69 -5.45 -0.41
C PHE A 31 -0.32 -5.96 0.05
N LEU A 32 0.76 -5.35 -0.42
CA LEU A 32 2.14 -5.65 -0.05
C LEU A 32 2.84 -4.39 0.49
N GLY A 33 3.88 -4.59 1.28
CA GLY A 33 4.66 -3.52 1.90
C GLY A 33 4.92 -3.78 3.38
N PRO A 34 5.37 -2.77 4.14
CA PRO A 34 5.37 -1.34 3.81
C PRO A 34 6.42 -0.94 2.76
N PHE A 35 6.02 -0.08 1.83
CA PHE A 35 6.90 0.61 0.89
C PHE A 35 6.96 2.10 1.22
N THR A 36 8.10 2.73 0.96
CA THR A 36 8.29 4.16 1.19
C THR A 36 7.87 4.95 -0.04
N ILE A 37 6.97 5.92 0.13
CA ILE A 37 6.66 6.91 -0.92
C ILE A 37 7.86 7.86 -1.04
N ILE A 38 8.49 7.90 -2.21
CA ILE A 38 9.60 8.84 -2.48
C ILE A 38 9.13 10.13 -3.10
N LYS A 39 7.99 10.10 -3.81
CA LYS A 39 7.47 11.27 -4.51
C LYS A 39 5.97 11.18 -4.69
N LEU A 40 5.28 12.30 -4.46
CA LEU A 40 3.88 12.43 -4.85
C LEU A 40 3.77 13.09 -6.22
N ILE A 41 3.02 12.45 -7.12
CA ILE A 41 2.73 12.95 -8.45
C ILE A 41 1.34 13.57 -8.43
N GLY A 42 1.31 14.87 -8.13
CA GLY A 42 0.09 15.59 -7.84
C GLY A 42 -0.66 14.94 -6.67
N LYS A 43 -1.99 14.84 -6.79
CA LYS A 43 -2.86 14.20 -5.78
C LYS A 43 -3.23 12.76 -6.14
N ASN A 44 -2.83 12.28 -7.31
CA ASN A 44 -3.43 11.11 -7.93
C ASN A 44 -2.54 9.88 -7.90
N ALA A 45 -1.23 10.04 -7.72
CA ALA A 45 -0.30 8.92 -7.70
C ALA A 45 0.88 9.17 -6.76
N GLY A 46 1.44 8.09 -6.24
CA GLY A 46 2.68 8.09 -5.47
C GLY A 46 3.70 7.14 -6.10
N GLU A 47 4.94 7.59 -6.17
CA GLU A 47 6.09 6.77 -6.52
C GLU A 47 6.65 6.13 -5.25
N VAL A 48 6.87 4.82 -5.27
CA VAL A 48 7.35 4.06 -4.12
C VAL A 48 8.66 3.32 -4.41
N ILE A 49 9.46 3.10 -3.37
CA ILE A 49 10.60 2.17 -3.44
C ILE A 49 10.07 0.75 -3.31
N LEU A 50 10.15 0.00 -4.40
CA LEU A 50 9.84 -1.43 -4.42
C LEU A 50 11.08 -2.26 -4.04
N THR A 51 10.86 -3.37 -3.32
CA THR A 51 11.93 -4.34 -3.05
C THR A 51 12.35 -5.07 -4.34
N GLU A 52 13.53 -5.69 -4.35
CA GLU A 52 14.12 -6.31 -5.55
C GLU A 52 13.18 -7.31 -6.25
N GLU A 53 12.36 -8.03 -5.48
CA GLU A 53 11.35 -8.97 -5.99
C GLU A 53 10.30 -8.31 -6.90
N PHE A 54 10.08 -7.00 -6.72
CA PHE A 54 9.13 -6.19 -7.47
C PHE A 54 9.80 -5.12 -8.35
N SER A 55 11.14 -5.12 -8.44
CA SER A 55 11.92 -4.15 -9.24
C SER A 55 11.51 -4.03 -10.71
N ARG A 56 10.92 -5.10 -11.28
CA ARG A 56 10.40 -5.12 -12.66
C ARG A 56 9.02 -4.48 -12.82
N LYS A 57 8.40 -4.00 -11.74
CA LYS A 57 7.12 -3.30 -11.76
C LYS A 57 7.32 -1.80 -11.80
N HIS A 58 6.37 -1.12 -12.41
CA HIS A 58 6.36 0.33 -12.43
C HIS A 58 6.22 0.84 -10.98
N PRO A 59 7.13 1.72 -10.49
CA PRO A 59 7.14 2.15 -9.09
C PRO A 59 6.06 3.19 -8.76
N VAL A 60 5.37 3.72 -9.78
CA VAL A 60 4.27 4.68 -9.57
C VAL A 60 2.93 3.96 -9.53
N PHE A 61 2.15 4.24 -8.48
CA PHE A 61 0.82 3.70 -8.27
C PHE A 61 -0.21 4.81 -8.08
N PRO A 62 -1.43 4.67 -8.64
CA PRO A 62 -2.56 5.53 -8.30
C PRO A 62 -2.86 5.47 -6.79
N VAL A 63 -3.21 6.60 -6.18
CA VAL A 63 -3.57 6.69 -4.75
C VAL A 63 -4.70 5.74 -4.35
N SER A 64 -5.59 5.38 -5.29
CA SER A 64 -6.66 4.39 -5.07
C SER A 64 -6.15 2.96 -4.84
N LEU A 65 -4.91 2.68 -5.25
CA LEU A 65 -4.24 1.39 -5.08
C LEU A 65 -3.23 1.41 -3.93
N VAL A 66 -3.15 2.52 -3.18
CA VAL A 66 -2.26 2.69 -2.03
C VAL A 66 -3.10 2.75 -0.76
N LYS A 67 -2.57 2.23 0.35
CA LYS A 67 -3.19 2.30 1.69
C LYS A 67 -2.16 2.65 2.74
N HIS A 68 -2.55 3.48 3.71
CA HIS A 68 -1.70 3.75 4.87
C HIS A 68 -1.33 2.47 5.63
N TYR A 69 -0.03 2.32 5.87
CA TYR A 69 0.47 1.29 6.76
C TYR A 69 0.35 1.79 8.20
N PHE A 70 -0.49 1.13 8.99
CA PHE A 70 -0.58 1.37 10.43
C PHE A 70 0.21 0.29 11.16
N GLN A 71 1.19 0.70 11.95
CA GLN A 71 1.95 -0.25 12.76
C GLN A 71 1.01 -0.92 13.77
N LYS A 72 1.22 -2.22 14.02
CA LYS A 72 0.37 -3.02 14.90
C LYS A 72 0.57 -2.54 16.35
N GLY A 73 -0.22 -1.56 16.74
CA GLY A 73 -0.14 -0.81 18.01
C GLY A 73 -0.89 0.52 17.96
N GLU A 74 -1.05 1.12 16.77
CA GLU A 74 -1.76 2.39 16.56
C GLU A 74 -3.20 2.22 16.03
N ALA A 75 -3.58 0.99 15.69
CA ALA A 75 -4.94 0.70 15.29
C ALA A 75 -5.88 0.90 16.49
N LYS A 76 -6.55 2.06 16.55
CA LYS A 76 -7.78 2.24 17.33
C LYS A 76 -8.79 1.22 16.82
N LEU A 77 -8.77 0.02 17.37
CA LEU A 77 -9.83 -0.96 17.21
C LEU A 77 -11.12 -0.24 17.62
N PRO A 78 -12.18 -0.24 16.79
CA PRO A 78 -13.45 0.30 17.22
C PRO A 78 -13.88 -0.50 18.44
N SER A 79 -13.98 0.18 19.59
CA SER A 79 -14.48 -0.41 20.82
C SER A 79 -15.81 -1.07 20.51
N ARG A 80 -15.83 -2.40 20.52
CA ARG A 80 -17.05 -3.17 20.37
C ARG A 80 -17.90 -2.89 21.60
N ASN A 81 -18.86 -1.97 21.48
CA ASN A 81 -19.87 -1.76 22.50
C ASN A 81 -20.63 -3.08 22.66
N LYS A 82 -20.45 -3.75 23.81
CA LYS A 82 -21.30 -4.87 24.21
C LYS A 82 -22.66 -4.28 24.58
N THR A 83 -23.67 -4.60 23.78
CA THR A 83 -25.07 -4.60 24.22
C THR A 83 -25.34 -5.87 25.01
#